data_AF-A0A813XFB3-F1
#
_entry.id   AF-A0A813XFB3-F1
#
_cell.length_a   1.000
_cell.length_b   1.000
_cell.length_c   1.000
_cell.angle_alpha   90.00
_cell.angle_beta   90.00
_cell.angle_gamma   90.00
#
_symmetry.space_group_name_H-M   'P 1'
#
loop_
_entity.id
_entity.type
_entity.pdbx_description
1 polymer ?
#
loop_
_entity_poly.entity_id
_entity_poly.type
_entity_poly.pdbx_seq_one_letter_code
_entity_poly.pdbx_strand_id
1 'polypeptide(L)'
;MKKNEEEQIKFQGNLIERVDKLKYLGVWIDGNITSKTHLNKRIPSFTIAFHQLKKCGIINKNVTTEIKLCFYIRNKTYTRPLLYYGIENQVLNKTQLITLQRLESSFIKAMFLIGKKTRSTILIRACKIETVNELKNKTKVNFANKLLQFETTAMLISELNQVDKFIWLDKKSLFNELEELTGDHLEFGPIVVEGLRMINNTRLMIRENMKNPQIQEVKAPLSLTGKTRKETLHKLLEIKF
;
A
#
# COMPACT_ATOMS: atom_id res chain seq x y z
N MET A 1 28.91 -27.55 -10.40
CA MET A 1 30.05 -26.72 -10.86
C MET A 1 30.27 -25.60 -9.86
N LYS A 2 31.52 -25.52 -9.39
CA LYS A 2 32.20 -24.59 -8.48
C LYS A 2 31.37 -23.47 -7.79
N LYS A 3 31.26 -23.59 -6.46
CA LYS A 3 31.12 -22.45 -5.53
C LYS A 3 32.31 -21.52 -5.79
N ASN A 4 32.08 -20.37 -6.40
CA ASN A 4 33.10 -19.33 -6.48
C ASN A 4 33.42 -18.85 -5.06
N GLU A 5 34.71 -18.74 -4.77
CA GLU A 5 35.23 -18.06 -3.59
C GLU A 5 34.64 -16.65 -3.55
N GLU A 6 33.76 -16.41 -2.59
CA GLU A 6 33.04 -15.15 -2.46
C GLU A 6 34.00 -14.06 -1.97
N GLU A 7 34.36 -13.13 -2.87
CA GLU A 7 35.26 -12.01 -2.58
C GLU A 7 34.88 -11.29 -1.27
N GLN A 8 35.83 -11.22 -0.34
CA GLN A 8 35.64 -10.53 0.93
C GLN A 8 35.54 -9.02 0.70
N ILE A 9 34.34 -8.46 0.88
CA ILE A 9 34.11 -7.03 0.72
C ILE A 9 34.64 -6.31 1.96
N LYS A 10 35.63 -5.43 1.77
CA LYS A 10 36.18 -4.56 2.81
C LYS A 10 35.63 -3.15 2.61
N PHE A 11 35.02 -2.57 3.65
CA PHE A 11 34.60 -1.17 3.66
C PHE A 11 35.28 -0.47 4.84
N GLN A 12 36.04 0.58 4.55
CA GLN A 12 36.79 1.36 5.54
C GLN A 12 37.68 0.49 6.46
N GLY A 13 38.30 -0.55 5.91
CA GLY A 13 39.17 -1.47 6.65
C GLY A 13 38.45 -2.59 7.41
N ASN A 14 37.12 -2.55 7.51
CA ASN A 14 36.32 -3.60 8.15
C ASN A 14 35.79 -4.60 7.12
N LEU A 15 35.82 -5.89 7.48
CA LEU A 15 35.17 -6.95 6.72
C LEU A 15 33.66 -6.85 6.90
N ILE A 16 32.92 -6.74 5.79
CA ILE A 16 31.46 -6.74 5.82
C ILE A 16 30.97 -8.19 5.87
N GLU A 17 30.15 -8.50 6.89
CA GLU A 17 29.45 -9.78 6.97
C GLU A 17 28.42 -9.89 5.84
N ARG A 18 28.51 -10.95 5.05
CA ARG A 18 27.49 -11.28 4.03
C ARG A 18 26.32 -11.97 4.72
N VAL A 19 25.14 -11.35 4.64
CA VAL A 19 23.90 -11.89 5.20
C VAL A 19 22.86 -12.11 4.10
N ASP A 20 22.15 -13.25 4.16
CA ASP A 20 21.09 -13.58 3.19
C ASP A 20 19.90 -12.60 3.24
N LYS A 21 19.66 -12.03 4.43
CA LYS A 21 18.56 -11.12 4.72
C LYS A 21 19.04 -10.00 5.63
N LEU A 22 18.80 -8.76 5.21
CA LEU A 22 19.11 -7.57 5.98
C LEU A 22 17.82 -6.82 6.34
N LYS A 23 17.74 -6.34 7.58
CA LYS A 23 16.71 -5.37 7.98
C LYS A 23 17.31 -3.97 7.98
N TYR A 24 16.97 -3.16 6.99
CA TYR A 24 17.44 -1.77 6.88
C TYR A 24 16.27 -0.81 7.01
N LEU A 25 16.35 0.11 7.98
CA LEU A 25 15.29 1.09 8.29
C LEU A 25 13.89 0.46 8.38
N GLY A 26 13.77 -0.77 8.90
CA GLY A 26 12.49 -1.48 9.02
C GLY A 26 11.99 -2.14 7.72
N VAL A 27 12.71 -2.03 6.62
CA VAL A 27 12.49 -2.80 5.38
C VAL A 27 13.33 -4.08 5.44
N TRP A 28 12.78 -5.18 4.93
CA TRP A 28 13.47 -6.46 4.88
C TRP A 28 13.91 -6.67 3.43
N ILE A 29 15.21 -6.79 3.23
CA ILE A 29 15.85 -6.97 1.93
C ILE A 29 16.44 -8.38 1.94
N ASP A 30 16.14 -9.17 0.90
CA ASP A 30 16.79 -10.44 0.66
C ASP A 30 17.76 -10.32 -0.53
N GLY A 31 18.70 -11.26 -0.66
CA GLY A 31 19.68 -11.26 -1.75
C GLY A 31 19.07 -11.29 -3.16
N ASN A 32 17.78 -11.63 -3.29
CA ASN A 32 17.05 -11.66 -4.56
C ASN A 32 16.20 -10.41 -4.80
N ILE A 33 16.22 -9.44 -3.88
CA ILE A 33 15.44 -8.19 -3.88
C ILE A 33 13.95 -8.48 -4.12
N THR A 34 13.40 -9.46 -3.40
CA THR A 34 12.00 -9.87 -3.51
C THR A 34 11.12 -9.30 -2.42
N SER A 35 9.94 -8.85 -2.82
CA SER A 35 8.92 -8.31 -1.92
C SER A 35 8.29 -9.34 -0.99
N LYS A 36 8.49 -10.64 -1.24
CA LYS A 36 7.87 -11.73 -0.48
C LYS A 36 8.33 -11.74 0.97
N THR A 37 9.64 -11.59 1.20
CA THR A 37 10.22 -11.61 2.55
C THR A 37 9.67 -10.47 3.39
N HIS A 38 9.58 -9.27 2.80
CA HIS A 38 9.03 -8.10 3.47
C HIS A 38 7.53 -8.24 3.80
N LEU A 39 6.70 -8.59 2.82
CA LEU A 39 5.25 -8.75 3.03
C LEU A 39 4.92 -9.85 4.03
N ASN A 40 5.65 -10.97 4.02
CA ASN A 40 5.46 -12.07 4.95
C ASN A 40 5.74 -11.67 6.40
N LYS A 41 6.58 -10.65 6.64
CA LYS A 41 6.79 -10.09 7.99
C LYS A 41 5.74 -9.03 8.33
N ARG A 42 5.30 -8.22 7.36
CA ARG A 42 4.31 -7.16 7.58
C ARG A 42 2.89 -7.68 7.84
N ILE A 43 2.43 -8.71 7.12
CA ILE A 43 1.06 -9.23 7.26
C ILE A 43 0.78 -9.75 8.69
N PRO A 44 1.66 -10.55 9.33
CA PRO A 44 1.48 -10.94 10.72
C PRO A 44 1.49 -9.75 11.68
N SER A 45 2.43 -8.82 11.54
CA SER A 45 2.48 -7.60 12.38
C SER A 45 1.20 -6.78 12.29
N PHE A 46 0.67 -6.60 11.07
CA PHE A 46 -0.60 -5.96 10.83
C PHE A 46 -1.77 -6.70 11.50
N THR A 47 -1.79 -8.03 11.39
CA THR A 47 -2.83 -8.87 11.97
C THR A 47 -2.84 -8.78 13.50
N ILE A 48 -1.66 -8.82 14.13
CA ILE A 48 -1.47 -8.65 15.57
C ILE A 48 -1.95 -7.26 16.01
N ALA A 49 -1.54 -6.20 15.31
CA ALA A 49 -1.96 -4.84 15.60
C ALA A 49 -3.49 -4.68 15.52
N PHE A 50 -4.13 -5.29 14.52
CA PHE A 50 -5.59 -5.29 14.46
C PHE A 50 -6.24 -6.06 15.61
N HIS A 51 -5.69 -7.21 16.00
CA HIS A 51 -6.20 -7.95 17.17
C HIS A 51 -6.10 -7.13 18.46
N GLN A 52 -5.05 -6.33 18.62
CA GLN A 52 -4.94 -5.38 19.73
C GLN A 52 -6.04 -4.31 19.65
N LEU A 53 -6.27 -3.71 18.47
CA LEU A 53 -7.37 -2.75 18.28
C LEU A 53 -8.75 -3.37 18.53
N LYS A 54 -8.93 -4.66 18.20
CA LYS A 54 -10.14 -5.42 18.51
C LYS A 54 -10.35 -5.51 20.03
N LYS A 55 -9.29 -5.75 20.81
CA LYS A 55 -9.35 -5.73 22.29
C LYS A 55 -9.71 -4.36 22.82
N CYS A 56 -9.23 -3.28 22.19
CA CYS A 56 -9.60 -1.90 22.51
C CYS A 56 -11.04 -1.51 22.11
N GLY A 57 -11.84 -2.44 21.55
CA GLY A 57 -13.25 -2.20 21.28
C GLY A 57 -13.56 -1.57 19.91
N ILE A 58 -12.62 -1.55 18.95
CA ILE A 58 -12.88 -0.98 17.61
C ILE A 58 -14.03 -1.66 16.86
N ILE A 59 -14.33 -2.93 17.20
CA ILE A 59 -15.40 -3.72 16.60
C ILE A 59 -16.77 -3.44 17.26
N ASN A 60 -16.80 -2.70 18.36
CA ASN A 60 -18.04 -2.42 19.09
C ASN A 60 -19.07 -1.72 18.17
N LYS A 61 -20.33 -2.15 18.28
CA LYS A 61 -21.47 -1.63 17.52
C LYS A 61 -21.74 -0.17 17.83
N ASN A 62 -21.41 0.29 19.04
CA ASN A 62 -21.72 1.64 19.50
C ASN A 62 -20.68 2.68 19.07
N VAL A 63 -19.52 2.23 18.57
CA VAL A 63 -18.47 3.13 18.08
C VAL A 63 -18.86 3.69 16.72
N THR A 64 -18.72 5.00 16.57
CA THR A 64 -19.01 5.72 15.32
C THR A 64 -18.05 5.30 14.21
N THR A 65 -18.49 5.43 12.97
CA THR A 65 -17.65 5.10 11.81
C THR A 65 -16.40 5.96 11.77
N GLU A 66 -16.49 7.22 12.17
CA GLU A 66 -15.36 8.15 12.19
C GLU A 66 -14.24 7.68 13.11
N ILE A 67 -14.57 7.23 14.33
CA ILE A 67 -13.58 6.69 15.27
C ILE A 67 -12.94 5.43 14.70
N LYS A 68 -13.74 4.52 14.13
CA LYS A 68 -13.24 3.29 13.48
C LYS A 68 -12.24 3.61 12.36
N LEU A 69 -12.60 4.55 11.48
CA LEU A 69 -11.74 4.98 10.38
C LEU A 69 -10.54 5.80 10.86
N CYS A 70 -10.63 6.47 12.00
CA CYS A 70 -9.53 7.20 12.61
C CYS A 70 -8.37 6.26 12.98
N PHE A 71 -8.68 5.17 13.70
CA PHE A 71 -7.70 4.15 14.07
C PHE A 71 -7.16 3.35 12.88
N TYR A 72 -7.98 3.14 11.84
CA TYR A 72 -7.58 2.36 10.67
C TYR A 72 -6.80 3.17 9.62
N ILE A 73 -7.20 4.43 9.34
CA ILE A 73 -6.70 5.24 8.21
C ILE A 73 -6.13 6.57 8.66
N ARG A 74 -6.91 7.34 9.42
CA ARG A 74 -6.74 8.80 9.48
C ARG A 74 -5.52 9.21 10.32
N ASN A 75 -5.18 8.42 11.34
CA ASN A 75 -4.11 8.79 12.26
C ASN A 75 -2.70 8.37 11.86
N LYS A 76 -2.41 7.86 10.65
CA LYS A 76 -1.05 7.44 10.24
C LYS A 76 -0.29 6.52 11.25
N THR A 77 -0.94 5.99 12.29
CA THR A 77 -0.22 5.46 13.46
C THR A 77 -0.37 3.96 13.68
N TYR A 78 -1.53 3.34 13.43
CA TYR A 78 -1.75 1.99 13.97
C TYR A 78 -1.69 0.86 12.95
N THR A 79 -2.70 0.68 12.08
CA THR A 79 -2.80 -0.56 11.29
C THR A 79 -2.34 -0.40 9.86
N ARG A 80 -3.00 0.43 9.04
CA ARG A 80 -2.70 0.52 7.61
C ARG A 80 -1.23 0.89 7.32
N PRO A 81 -0.62 1.88 7.99
CA PRO A 81 0.80 2.23 7.77
C PRO A 81 1.77 1.08 8.11
N LEU A 82 1.49 0.23 9.10
CA LEU A 82 2.33 -0.94 9.40
C LEU A 82 2.40 -1.91 8.22
N LEU A 83 1.33 -2.01 7.44
CA LEU A 83 1.24 -2.88 6.28
C LEU A 83 1.96 -2.31 5.06
N TYR A 84 1.86 -1.00 4.84
CA TYR A 84 2.37 -0.34 3.62
C TYR A 84 3.76 0.28 3.74
N TYR A 85 4.31 0.38 4.95
CA TYR A 85 5.65 0.92 5.15
C TYR A 85 6.70 0.11 4.37
N GLY A 86 7.46 0.78 3.49
CA GLY A 86 8.53 0.15 2.71
C GLY A 86 8.07 -0.47 1.40
N ILE A 87 6.77 -0.40 1.06
CA ILE A 87 6.24 -0.90 -0.22
C ILE A 87 6.68 -0.01 -1.40
N GLU A 88 7.02 1.25 -1.16
CA GLU A 88 7.56 2.17 -2.16
C GLU A 88 8.78 1.57 -2.88
N ASN A 89 9.65 0.88 -2.15
CA ASN A 89 10.91 0.32 -2.63
C ASN A 89 10.79 -1.13 -3.14
N GLN A 90 9.57 -1.66 -3.22
CA GLN A 90 9.34 -3.07 -3.53
C GLN A 90 8.35 -3.20 -4.69
N VAL A 91 8.69 -4.04 -5.67
CA VAL A 91 7.76 -4.39 -6.75
C VAL A 91 6.82 -5.49 -6.27
N LEU A 92 5.52 -5.23 -6.36
CA LEU A 92 4.48 -6.15 -5.89
C LEU A 92 3.86 -6.93 -7.06
N ASN A 93 3.83 -8.24 -6.93
CA ASN A 93 3.17 -9.12 -7.89
C ASN A 93 1.64 -9.03 -7.76
N LYS A 94 0.92 -9.32 -8.86
CA LYS A 94 -0.56 -9.36 -8.88
C LYS A 94 -1.15 -10.20 -7.74
N THR A 95 -0.58 -11.36 -7.47
CA THR A 95 -1.01 -12.24 -6.37
C THR A 95 -0.89 -11.56 -5.01
N GLN A 96 0.22 -10.87 -4.76
CA GLN A 96 0.45 -10.14 -3.50
C GLN A 96 -0.53 -8.98 -3.35
N LEU A 97 -0.81 -8.25 -4.44
CA LEU A 97 -1.83 -7.19 -4.44
C LEU A 97 -3.22 -7.74 -4.11
N ILE A 98 -3.61 -8.87 -4.68
CA ILE A 98 -4.87 -9.55 -4.37
C ILE A 98 -4.89 -9.99 -2.89
N THR A 99 -3.78 -10.52 -2.37
CA THR A 99 -3.67 -10.88 -0.94
C THR A 99 -3.88 -9.66 -0.04
N LEU A 100 -3.22 -8.54 -0.33
CA LEU A 100 -3.38 -7.28 0.42
C LEU A 100 -4.84 -6.77 0.33
N GLN A 101 -5.45 -6.79 -0.86
CA GLN A 101 -6.84 -6.38 -1.06
C GLN A 101 -7.82 -7.24 -0.26
N ARG A 102 -7.63 -8.57 -0.27
CA ARG A 102 -8.44 -9.52 0.50
C ARG A 102 -8.27 -9.31 2.00
N LEU A 103 -7.03 -9.08 2.45
CA LEU A 103 -6.69 -8.76 3.82
C LEU A 103 -7.47 -7.51 4.25
N GLU A 104 -7.22 -6.35 3.63
CA GLU A 104 -7.89 -5.09 3.97
C GLU A 104 -9.41 -5.20 3.96
N SER A 105 -9.98 -5.81 2.91
CA SER A 105 -11.42 -6.02 2.79
C SER A 105 -11.99 -6.84 3.97
N SER A 106 -11.29 -7.89 4.39
CA SER A 106 -11.69 -8.73 5.53
C SER A 106 -11.68 -7.93 6.84
N PHE A 107 -10.66 -7.10 7.04
CA PHE A 107 -10.53 -6.28 8.24
C PHE A 107 -11.59 -5.17 8.31
N ILE A 108 -11.83 -4.46 7.21
CA ILE A 108 -12.87 -3.44 7.12
C ILE A 108 -14.25 -4.06 7.41
N LYS A 109 -14.57 -5.22 6.81
CA LYS A 109 -15.80 -5.95 7.11
C LYS A 109 -15.90 -6.33 8.59
N ALA A 110 -14.82 -6.80 9.19
CA ALA A 110 -14.77 -7.14 10.61
C ALA A 110 -15.02 -5.92 11.51
N MET A 111 -14.49 -4.74 11.16
CA MET A 111 -14.74 -3.48 11.91
C MET A 111 -16.22 -3.10 11.93
N PHE A 112 -16.94 -3.36 10.84
CA PHE A 112 -18.37 -3.06 10.73
C PHE A 112 -19.28 -4.25 11.07
N LEU A 113 -18.72 -5.39 11.51
CA LEU A 113 -19.46 -6.63 11.82
C LEU A 113 -20.29 -7.16 10.65
N ILE A 114 -19.77 -7.02 9.43
CA ILE A 114 -20.40 -7.46 8.20
C ILE A 114 -19.85 -8.83 7.78
N GLY A 115 -20.69 -9.68 7.21
CA GLY A 115 -20.31 -11.01 6.74
C GLY A 115 -19.23 -10.99 5.66
N LYS A 116 -18.39 -12.03 5.61
CA LYS A 116 -17.26 -12.14 4.67
C LYS A 116 -17.70 -12.14 3.19
N LYS A 117 -18.89 -12.68 2.88
CA LYS A 117 -19.45 -12.84 1.53
C LYS A 117 -20.10 -11.57 0.94
N THR A 118 -20.04 -10.43 1.62
CA THR A 118 -20.64 -9.16 1.14
C THR A 118 -19.74 -8.42 0.15
N ARG A 119 -20.30 -7.49 -0.62
CA ARG A 119 -19.54 -6.62 -1.54
C ARG A 119 -18.64 -5.65 -0.74
N SER A 120 -17.32 -5.78 -0.85
CA SER A 120 -16.38 -4.89 -0.15
C SER A 120 -16.12 -3.57 -0.86
N THR A 121 -16.22 -3.53 -2.19
CA THR A 121 -15.84 -2.36 -3.01
C THR A 121 -16.68 -1.13 -2.68
N ILE A 122 -18.01 -1.27 -2.63
CA ILE A 122 -18.94 -0.18 -2.32
C ILE A 122 -18.70 0.34 -0.89
N LEU A 123 -18.51 -0.57 0.08
CA LEU A 123 -18.22 -0.22 1.46
C LEU A 123 -16.89 0.55 1.62
N ILE A 124 -15.82 0.08 0.95
CA ILE A 124 -14.51 0.71 0.95
C ILE A 124 -14.61 2.14 0.40
N ARG A 125 -15.34 2.32 -0.72
CA ARG A 125 -15.56 3.64 -1.31
C ARG A 125 -16.42 4.55 -0.42
N ALA A 126 -17.51 4.04 0.14
CA ALA A 126 -18.37 4.81 1.06
C ALA A 126 -17.61 5.30 2.30
N CYS A 127 -16.66 4.50 2.80
CA CYS A 127 -15.75 4.86 3.88
C CYS A 127 -14.59 5.78 3.45
N LYS A 128 -14.54 6.23 2.19
CA LYS A 128 -13.47 7.08 1.61
C LYS A 128 -12.07 6.46 1.75
N ILE A 129 -11.99 5.15 1.59
CA ILE A 129 -10.74 4.40 1.70
C ILE A 129 -10.17 4.24 0.30
N GLU A 130 -8.93 4.69 0.07
CA GLU A 130 -8.19 4.44 -1.17
C GLU A 130 -8.03 2.93 -1.35
N THR A 131 -8.20 2.41 -2.57
CA THR A 131 -7.92 0.99 -2.84
C THR A 131 -6.42 0.71 -2.72
N VAL A 132 -6.05 -0.57 -2.57
CA VAL A 132 -4.65 -0.99 -2.50
C VAL A 132 -3.83 -0.49 -3.68
N ASN A 133 -4.40 -0.50 -4.89
CA ASN A 133 -3.69 -0.07 -6.09
C ASN A 133 -3.49 1.45 -6.11
N GLU A 134 -4.54 2.22 -5.77
CA GLU A 134 -4.45 3.68 -5.66
C GLU A 134 -3.42 4.09 -4.61
N LEU A 135 -3.43 3.43 -3.45
CA LEU A 135 -2.46 3.71 -2.38
C LEU A 135 -1.03 3.34 -2.81
N LYS A 136 -0.84 2.20 -3.48
CA LYS A 136 0.46 1.77 -4.03
C LYS A 136 1.02 2.85 -4.97
N ASN A 137 0.26 3.19 -6.00
CA ASN A 137 0.68 4.14 -7.04
C ASN A 137 0.98 5.51 -6.42
N LYS A 138 0.07 5.99 -5.56
CA LYS A 138 0.25 7.24 -4.83
C LYS A 138 1.51 7.23 -3.97
N THR A 139 1.80 6.14 -3.27
CA THR A 139 2.97 6.05 -2.39
C THR A 139 4.27 6.05 -3.20
N LYS A 140 4.32 5.30 -4.31
CA LYS A 140 5.49 5.23 -5.19
C LYS A 140 5.81 6.56 -5.87
N VAL A 141 4.82 7.20 -6.49
CA VAL A 141 5.02 8.50 -7.14
C VAL A 141 5.39 9.58 -6.11
N ASN A 142 4.75 9.61 -4.93
CA ASN A 142 5.14 10.57 -3.89
C ASN A 142 6.55 10.32 -3.36
N PHE A 143 6.97 9.06 -3.29
CA PHE A 143 8.34 8.72 -2.92
C PHE A 143 9.33 9.21 -3.98
N ALA A 144 9.07 8.94 -5.27
CA ALA A 144 9.87 9.43 -6.38
C ALA A 144 9.95 10.97 -6.42
N ASN A 145 8.83 11.66 -6.18
CA ASN A 145 8.82 13.12 -6.05
C ASN A 145 9.69 13.61 -4.90
N LYS A 146 9.71 12.91 -3.76
CA LYS A 146 10.62 13.26 -2.66
C LYS A 146 12.08 13.08 -3.06
N LEU A 147 12.42 12.03 -3.81
CA LEU A 147 13.79 11.82 -4.28
C LEU A 147 14.27 12.96 -5.19
N LEU A 148 13.38 13.60 -5.94
CA LEU A 148 13.71 14.77 -6.75
C LEU A 148 13.80 16.07 -5.95
N GLN A 149 13.19 16.13 -4.76
CA GLN A 149 13.22 17.32 -3.90
C GLN A 149 14.54 17.50 -3.15
N PHE A 150 15.29 16.41 -2.92
CA PHE A 150 16.60 16.49 -2.29
C PHE A 150 17.69 16.50 -3.36
N GLU A 151 18.53 17.54 -3.31
CA GLU A 151 19.60 17.78 -4.30
C GLU A 151 20.54 16.57 -4.42
N THR A 152 20.97 15.99 -3.30
CA THR A 152 21.89 14.84 -3.30
C THR A 152 21.29 13.63 -4.00
N THR A 153 20.01 13.31 -3.75
CA THR A 153 19.37 12.16 -4.41
C THR A 153 19.04 12.47 -5.87
N ALA A 154 18.70 13.71 -6.21
CA ALA A 154 18.50 14.12 -7.60
C ALA A 154 19.80 13.97 -8.42
N MET A 155 20.94 14.40 -7.87
CA MET A 155 22.25 14.19 -8.49
C MET A 155 22.55 12.70 -8.68
N LEU A 156 22.34 11.88 -7.64
CA LEU A 156 22.54 10.43 -7.74
C LEU A 156 21.65 9.78 -8.81
N ILE A 157 20.40 10.21 -8.95
CA ILE A 157 19.50 9.70 -9.99
C ILE A 157 20.00 10.09 -11.39
N SER A 158 20.50 11.32 -11.55
CA SER A 158 21.11 11.77 -12.81
C SER A 158 22.33 10.92 -13.17
N GLU A 159 23.24 10.70 -12.22
CA GLU A 159 24.42 9.84 -12.42
C GLU A 159 24.02 8.39 -12.72
N LEU A 160 23.04 7.83 -12.00
CA LEU A 160 22.54 6.48 -12.25
C LEU A 160 21.98 6.32 -13.66
N ASN A 161 21.23 7.29 -14.17
CA ASN A 161 20.72 7.27 -15.54
C ASN A 161 21.84 7.32 -16.60
N GLN A 162 22.98 7.95 -16.28
CA GLN A 162 24.13 8.00 -17.19
C GLN A 162 24.93 6.68 -17.17
N VAL A 163 25.12 6.10 -15.98
CA VAL A 163 25.95 4.92 -15.76
C VAL A 163 25.22 3.63 -16.12
N ASP A 164 23.93 3.51 -15.78
CA ASP A 164 23.13 2.30 -16.01
C ASP A 164 21.88 2.58 -16.83
N LYS A 165 22.03 2.52 -18.16
CA LYS A 165 20.92 2.68 -19.12
C LYS A 165 19.90 1.55 -19.05
N PHE A 166 20.22 0.42 -18.41
CA PHE A 166 19.34 -0.74 -18.32
C PHE A 166 18.46 -0.72 -17.07
N ILE A 167 18.60 0.29 -16.20
CA ILE A 167 17.79 0.44 -14.98
C ILE A 167 16.28 0.47 -15.27
N TRP A 168 15.91 1.00 -16.44
CA TRP A 168 14.54 1.05 -16.95
C TRP A 168 13.99 -0.32 -17.37
N LEU A 169 14.86 -1.28 -17.72
CA LEU A 169 14.47 -2.64 -18.10
C LEU A 169 14.38 -3.59 -16.90
N ASP A 170 14.95 -3.22 -15.76
CA ASP A 170 14.86 -4.05 -14.56
C ASP A 170 13.45 -4.00 -13.97
N LYS A 171 12.71 -5.10 -14.15
CA LYS A 171 11.34 -5.29 -13.63
C LYS A 171 11.23 -5.18 -12.10
N LYS A 172 12.34 -5.18 -11.37
CA LYS A 172 12.38 -4.98 -9.91
C LYS A 172 12.71 -3.54 -9.52
N SER A 173 13.04 -2.68 -10.48
CA SER A 173 13.39 -1.28 -10.21
C SER A 173 12.14 -0.42 -10.06
N LEU A 174 12.30 0.65 -9.28
CA LEU A 174 11.28 1.70 -9.19
C LEU A 174 11.08 2.41 -10.54
N PHE A 175 12.14 2.49 -11.36
CA PHE A 175 12.15 3.14 -12.66
C PHE A 175 11.18 2.45 -13.62
N ASN A 176 11.33 1.13 -13.80
CA ASN A 176 10.43 0.32 -14.63
C ASN A 176 8.98 0.38 -14.12
N GLU A 177 8.76 0.30 -12.81
CA GLU A 177 7.37 0.33 -12.30
C GLU A 177 6.72 1.71 -12.49
N LEU A 178 7.48 2.80 -12.42
CA LEU A 178 6.93 4.13 -12.71
C LEU A 178 6.67 4.31 -14.21
N GLU A 179 7.57 3.83 -15.07
CA GLU A 179 7.38 3.81 -16.53
C GLU A 179 6.13 3.00 -16.92
N GLU A 180 5.97 1.78 -16.40
CA GLU A 180 4.76 0.97 -16.59
C GLU A 180 3.48 1.67 -16.12
N LEU A 181 3.58 2.60 -15.15
CA LEU A 181 2.44 3.35 -14.62
C LEU A 181 2.11 4.59 -15.45
N THR A 182 3.10 5.29 -16.02
CA THR A 182 2.93 6.60 -16.65
C THR A 182 3.10 6.59 -18.17
N GLY A 183 3.67 5.53 -18.73
CA GLY A 183 4.05 5.41 -20.15
C GLY A 183 5.53 5.68 -20.39
N ASP A 184 5.95 5.44 -21.65
CA ASP A 184 7.35 5.48 -22.09
C ASP A 184 7.95 6.89 -21.96
N HIS A 185 8.80 7.04 -20.97
CA HIS A 185 9.56 8.25 -20.71
C HIS A 185 10.97 7.83 -20.33
N LEU A 186 11.99 8.35 -21.01
CA LEU A 186 13.39 7.99 -20.76
C LEU A 186 14.04 8.83 -19.64
N GLU A 187 13.23 9.58 -18.88
CA GLU A 187 13.70 10.50 -17.86
C GLU A 187 12.85 10.43 -16.58
N PHE A 188 13.52 10.41 -15.43
CA PHE A 188 12.87 10.27 -14.12
C PHE A 188 11.98 11.46 -13.74
N GLY A 189 12.39 12.69 -14.08
CA GLY A 189 11.63 13.91 -13.77
C GLY A 189 10.25 13.95 -14.42
N PRO A 190 10.17 13.87 -15.77
CA PRO A 190 8.90 13.85 -16.50
C PRO A 190 7.92 12.76 -16.04
N ILE A 191 8.41 11.54 -15.77
CA ILE A 191 7.61 10.44 -15.21
C ILE A 191 6.95 10.83 -13.90
N VAL A 192 7.71 11.46 -13.00
CA VAL A 192 7.17 11.86 -11.70
C VAL A 192 6.07 12.91 -11.88
N VAL A 193 6.24 13.87 -12.78
CA VAL A 193 5.22 14.89 -13.09
C VAL A 193 3.94 14.24 -13.62
N GLU A 194 4.06 13.30 -14.57
CA GLU A 194 2.90 12.58 -15.09
C GLU A 194 2.24 11.70 -14.01
N GLY A 195 3.05 11.03 -13.18
CA GLY A 195 2.55 10.28 -12.03
C GLY A 195 1.75 11.15 -11.06
N LEU A 196 2.19 12.38 -10.79
CA LEU A 196 1.46 13.34 -9.96
C LEU A 196 0.14 13.76 -10.61
N ARG A 197 0.13 13.96 -11.94
CA ARG A 197 -1.10 14.21 -12.71
C ARG A 197 -2.09 13.05 -12.60
N MET A 198 -1.61 11.81 -12.74
CA MET A 198 -2.41 10.60 -12.57
C MET A 198 -3.02 10.50 -11.16
N ILE A 199 -2.26 10.82 -10.10
CA ILE A 199 -2.80 10.87 -8.73
C ILE A 199 -3.95 11.88 -8.63
N ASN A 200 -3.78 13.06 -9.22
CA ASN A 200 -4.81 14.09 -9.19
C ASN A 200 -6.07 13.66 -9.95
N ASN A 201 -5.91 13.06 -11.14
CA ASN A 201 -7.02 12.50 -11.91
C ASN A 201 -7.75 11.39 -11.13
N THR A 202 -7.00 10.51 -10.46
CA THR A 202 -7.56 9.47 -9.58
C THR A 202 -8.40 10.09 -8.46
N ARG A 203 -7.96 11.19 -7.85
CA ARG A 203 -8.74 11.89 -6.81
C ARG A 203 -10.03 12.47 -7.37
N LEU A 204 -10.02 13.01 -8.58
CA LEU A 204 -11.21 13.53 -9.25
C LEU A 204 -12.20 12.39 -9.54
N MET A 205 -11.72 11.29 -10.13
CA MET A 205 -12.55 10.10 -10.36
C MET A 205 -13.15 9.54 -9.07
N ILE A 206 -12.40 9.53 -7.96
CA ILE A 206 -12.95 9.11 -6.66
C ILE A 206 -14.09 10.02 -6.23
N ARG A 207 -13.95 11.35 -6.38
CA ARG A 207 -15.03 12.31 -6.04
C ARG A 207 -16.27 12.10 -6.90
N GLU A 208 -16.09 11.79 -8.18
CA GLU A 208 -17.20 11.50 -9.09
C GLU A 208 -17.88 10.17 -8.74
N ASN A 209 -17.09 9.12 -8.48
CA ASN A 209 -17.61 7.82 -8.03
C ASN A 209 -18.40 7.92 -6.72
N MET A 210 -18.06 8.87 -5.84
CA MET A 210 -18.86 9.12 -4.63
C MET A 210 -20.29 9.57 -4.95
N LYS A 211 -20.58 10.11 -6.14
CA LYS A 211 -21.95 10.47 -6.56
C LYS A 211 -22.79 9.25 -6.96
N ASN A 212 -22.18 8.06 -7.10
CA ASN A 212 -22.91 6.84 -7.43
C ASN A 212 -24.02 6.56 -6.38
N PRO A 213 -25.28 6.35 -6.80
CA PRO A 213 -26.40 6.10 -5.89
C PRO A 213 -26.14 4.97 -4.89
N GLN A 214 -25.55 3.85 -5.33
CA GLN A 214 -25.26 2.71 -4.46
C GLN A 214 -24.25 3.06 -3.35
N ILE A 215 -23.29 3.94 -3.64
CA ILE A 215 -22.32 4.41 -2.65
C ILE A 215 -23.01 5.35 -1.66
N GLN A 216 -23.90 6.22 -2.12
CA GLN A 216 -24.66 7.12 -1.25
C GLN A 216 -25.63 6.37 -0.33
N GLU A 217 -26.30 5.34 -0.84
CA GLU A 217 -27.15 4.45 -0.06
C GLU A 217 -26.37 3.75 1.07
N VAL A 218 -25.16 3.26 0.79
CA VAL A 218 -24.31 2.63 1.82
C VAL A 218 -23.71 3.66 2.78
N LYS A 219 -23.50 4.89 2.34
CA LYS A 219 -22.95 5.97 3.16
C LYS A 219 -23.91 6.44 4.25
N ALA A 220 -25.23 6.46 3.99
CA ALA A 220 -26.21 6.89 4.98
C ALA A 220 -26.19 6.02 6.27
N PRO A 221 -26.20 4.68 6.20
CA PRO A 221 -26.06 3.82 7.39
C PRO A 221 -24.72 3.95 8.13
N LEU A 222 -23.67 4.46 7.48
CA LEU A 222 -22.38 4.66 8.15
C LEU A 222 -22.42 5.80 9.20
N SER A 223 -23.38 6.72 9.14
CA SER A 223 -23.57 7.71 10.21
C SER A 223 -24.28 7.14 11.44
N LEU A 224 -24.92 5.98 11.31
CA LEU A 224 -25.64 5.32 12.39
C LEU A 224 -24.69 4.54 13.32
N THR A 225 -25.20 4.14 14.48
CA THR A 225 -24.54 3.20 15.41
C THR A 225 -25.46 2.04 15.77
N GLY A 226 -24.93 1.05 16.50
CA GLY A 226 -25.74 -0.02 17.08
C GLY A 226 -26.18 -1.09 16.08
N LYS A 227 -27.32 -1.72 16.39
CA LYS A 227 -27.90 -2.85 15.65
C LYS A 227 -28.44 -2.41 14.28
N THR A 228 -29.09 -1.24 14.24
CA THR A 228 -29.69 -0.65 13.04
C THR A 228 -28.66 -0.46 11.93
N ARG A 229 -27.48 0.10 12.24
CA ARG A 229 -26.37 0.20 11.28
C ARG A 229 -26.02 -1.15 10.66
N LYS A 230 -25.83 -2.16 11.51
CA LYS A 230 -25.38 -3.49 11.07
C LYS A 230 -26.41 -4.12 10.13
N GLU A 231 -27.69 -4.10 10.50
CA GLU A 231 -28.76 -4.71 9.73
C GLU A 231 -28.93 -4.03 8.37
N THR A 232 -28.91 -2.70 8.33
CA THR A 232 -29.04 -1.96 7.07
C THR A 232 -27.83 -2.18 6.15
N LEU A 233 -26.61 -2.15 6.68
CA LEU A 233 -25.40 -2.45 5.89
C LEU A 233 -25.40 -3.88 5.36
N HIS A 234 -25.91 -4.85 6.13
CA HIS A 234 -25.99 -6.23 5.67
C HIS A 234 -26.93 -6.36 4.47
N LYS A 235 -28.13 -5.76 4.55
CA LYS A 235 -29.12 -5.78 3.46
C LYS A 235 -28.59 -5.12 2.18
N LEU A 236 -27.88 -3.99 2.28
CA LEU A 236 -27.37 -3.26 1.12
C LEU A 236 -26.16 -3.93 0.45
N LEU A 237 -25.38 -4.71 1.20
CA LEU A 237 -24.11 -5.28 0.73
C LEU A 237 -24.18 -6.79 0.46
N GLU A 238 -25.32 -7.41 0.70
CA GLU A 238 -25.58 -8.81 0.36
C GLU A 238 -25.44 -9.05 -1.15
N ILE A 239 -24.79 -10.15 -1.50
CA ILE A 239 -24.74 -10.65 -2.87
C ILE A 239 -25.97 -11.52 -3.04
N LYS A 240 -26.97 -11.03 -3.78
CA LYS A 240 -28.08 -11.87 -4.27
C LYS A 240 -27.50 -12.79 -5.35
N PHE A 241 -27.65 -14.10 -5.13
CA PHE A 241 -27.35 -15.14 -6.13
C PHE A 241 -28.61 -15.40 -6.95
#